data_AF-A0A932KEC1-F1
#
_entry.id   AF-A0A932KEC1-F1
#
_cell.length_a   1.000
_cell.length_b   1.000
_cell.length_c   1.000
_cell.angle_alpha   90.00
_cell.angle_beta   90.00
_cell.angle_gamma   90.00
#
_symmetry.space_group_name_H-M   'P 1'
#
loop_
_entity.id
_entity.type
_entity.pdbx_description
1 polymer ?
#
loop_
_entity_poly.entity_id
_entity_poly.type
_entity_poly.pdbx_seq_one_letter_code
_entity_poly.pdbx_strand_id
1 'polypeptide(L)'
;MSASDTDQQNVFQRVAEATNHWLTPANILDLGAFVLALGAAEKLDDPIGIAQAAVAFGIDGVDGTIARKTGTTSDKGEVIDAVGDKIKLGYYLLKIWGGGLAPKPIMVGIGMQNTANAIITAYDRVSNKTPKVHPDINGKRGILKQQLGLGLNVIGLNIEKSIR
;
A
#
# COMPACT_ATOMS: atom_id res chain seq x y z
N MET A 1 39.24 -15.26 23.62
CA MET A 1 38.28 -14.18 23.29
C MET A 1 36.90 -14.83 23.28
N SER A 2 36.08 -14.54 24.29
CA SER A 2 34.71 -15.05 24.42
C SER A 2 33.88 -14.53 23.26
N ALA A 3 33.04 -15.38 22.66
CA ALA A 3 31.99 -14.96 21.75
C ALA A 3 31.19 -13.85 22.44
N SER A 4 31.29 -12.64 21.91
CA SER A 4 30.72 -11.43 22.47
C SER A 4 29.20 -11.47 22.38
N ASP A 5 28.53 -10.76 23.30
CA ASP A 5 27.10 -10.50 23.49
C ASP A 5 26.30 -9.96 22.27
N THR A 6 26.70 -10.29 21.04
CA THR A 6 26.10 -9.83 19.79
C THR A 6 25.11 -10.82 19.15
N ASP A 7 24.86 -11.98 19.78
CA ASP A 7 24.10 -13.08 19.17
C ASP A 7 22.76 -13.40 19.87
N GLN A 8 22.32 -12.58 20.82
CA GLN A 8 20.98 -12.75 21.40
C GLN A 8 19.92 -12.12 20.50
N GLN A 9 19.30 -12.96 19.68
CA GLN A 9 18.08 -12.60 18.96
C GLN A 9 17.02 -12.04 19.92
N ASN A 10 16.41 -10.92 19.54
CA ASN A 10 15.31 -10.33 20.27
C ASN A 10 14.04 -11.18 20.15
N VAL A 11 13.03 -10.93 21.00
CA VAL A 11 11.79 -11.72 21.00
C VAL A 11 11.07 -11.73 19.65
N PHE A 12 11.10 -10.62 18.90
CA PHE A 12 10.46 -10.52 17.59
C PHE A 12 11.18 -11.36 16.54
N GLN A 13 12.52 -11.38 16.56
CA GLN A 13 13.33 -12.21 15.68
C GLN A 13 13.09 -13.70 15.94
N ARG A 14 13.03 -14.11 17.22
CA ARG A 14 12.71 -15.50 17.58
C ARG A 14 11.34 -15.94 17.10
N VAL A 15 10.32 -15.09 17.28
CA VAL A 15 8.96 -15.36 16.79
C VAL A 15 8.92 -15.40 15.27
N ALA A 16 9.60 -14.46 14.60
CA ALA A 16 9.70 -14.42 13.15
C ALA A 16 10.34 -15.73 12.63
N GLU A 17 11.48 -16.15 13.18
CA GLU A 17 12.16 -17.38 12.77
C GLU A 17 11.31 -18.63 13.04
N ALA A 18 10.75 -18.75 14.24
CA ALA A 18 9.88 -19.88 14.61
C ALA A 18 8.64 -20.00 13.71
N THR A 19 8.21 -18.89 13.12
CA THR A 19 7.05 -18.82 12.22
C THR A 19 7.46 -18.68 10.76
N ASN A 20 8.74 -18.86 10.43
CA ASN A 20 9.26 -18.72 9.07
C ASN A 20 8.86 -17.38 8.42
N HIS A 21 8.99 -16.30 9.19
CA HIS A 21 8.67 -14.91 8.89
C HIS A 21 7.20 -14.63 8.53
N TRP A 22 6.28 -15.55 8.82
CA TRP A 22 4.84 -15.29 8.68
C TRP A 22 4.33 -14.33 9.74
N LEU A 23 4.82 -14.43 10.98
CA LEU A 23 4.44 -13.53 12.06
C LEU A 23 5.61 -12.60 12.40
N THR A 24 5.46 -11.36 11.98
CA THR A 24 6.35 -10.24 12.35
C THR A 24 5.50 -9.06 12.81
N PRO A 25 6.05 -8.12 13.60
CA PRO A 25 5.34 -6.90 13.94
C PRO A 25 4.85 -6.12 12.71
N ALA A 26 5.63 -6.11 11.62
CA ALA A 26 5.25 -5.48 10.36
C ALA A 26 4.06 -6.19 9.71
N ASN A 27 4.13 -7.52 9.50
CA ASN A 27 3.03 -8.27 8.87
C ASN A 27 1.71 -8.18 9.64
N ILE A 28 1.77 -8.09 10.98
CA ILE A 28 0.57 -7.89 11.82
C ILE A 28 -0.05 -6.52 11.56
N LEU A 29 0.79 -5.49 11.45
CA LEU A 29 0.34 -4.14 11.11
C LEU A 29 -0.24 -4.09 9.70
N ASP A 30 0.40 -4.73 8.72
CA ASP A 30 -0.10 -4.78 7.34
C ASP A 30 -1.46 -5.47 7.25
N LEU A 31 -1.65 -6.57 7.98
CA LEU A 31 -2.94 -7.25 8.04
C LEU A 31 -4.01 -6.35 8.68
N GLY A 32 -3.68 -5.67 9.78
CA GLY A 32 -4.59 -4.74 10.45
C GLY A 32 -4.95 -3.55 9.56
N ALA A 33 -3.95 -2.95 8.91
CA ALA A 33 -4.12 -1.86 7.94
C ALA A 33 -4.96 -2.32 6.75
N PHE A 34 -4.75 -3.54 6.27
CA PHE A 34 -5.55 -4.14 5.20
C PHE A 34 -7.03 -4.26 5.57
N VAL A 35 -7.35 -4.86 6.72
CA VAL A 35 -8.73 -4.97 7.19
C VAL A 35 -9.36 -3.60 7.41
N LEU A 36 -8.63 -2.66 8.02
CA LEU A 36 -9.09 -1.29 8.21
C LEU A 36 -9.36 -0.59 6.88
N ALA A 37 -8.45 -0.73 5.90
CA ALA A 37 -8.58 -0.15 4.58
C ALA A 37 -9.85 -0.66 3.86
N LEU A 38 -10.12 -1.97 3.89
CA LEU A 38 -11.32 -2.53 3.28
C LEU A 38 -12.60 -2.01 3.93
N GLY A 39 -12.65 -1.95 5.26
CA GLY A 39 -13.79 -1.39 5.98
C GLY A 39 -14.01 0.11 5.71
N ALA A 40 -12.92 0.87 5.63
CA ALA A 40 -12.93 2.30 5.31
C ALA A 40 -13.41 2.57 3.87
N ALA A 41 -13.07 1.69 2.91
CA ALA A 41 -13.46 1.82 1.52
C ALA A 41 -14.99 1.80 1.30
N GLU A 42 -15.75 1.19 2.23
CA GLU A 42 -17.21 1.20 2.22
C GLU A 42 -17.83 2.53 2.66
N LYS A 43 -17.04 3.43 3.21
CA LYS A 43 -17.50 4.65 3.91
C LYS A 43 -16.74 5.89 3.46
N LEU A 44 -16.25 5.91 2.22
CA LEU A 44 -15.41 7.01 1.70
C LEU A 44 -16.17 8.32 1.45
N ASP A 45 -17.49 8.29 1.57
CA ASP A 45 -18.39 9.46 1.62
C ASP A 45 -18.56 10.03 3.03
N ASP A 46 -18.08 9.32 4.07
CA ASP A 46 -18.15 9.72 5.47
C ASP A 46 -16.78 10.16 6.02
N PRO A 47 -16.71 11.23 6.84
CA PRO A 47 -15.45 11.69 7.43
C PRO A 47 -14.71 10.63 8.27
N ILE A 48 -15.42 9.73 8.96
CA ILE A 48 -14.78 8.65 9.73
C ILE A 48 -14.16 7.64 8.78
N GLY A 49 -14.85 7.25 7.71
CA GLY A 49 -14.30 6.34 6.70
C GLY A 49 -13.07 6.93 6.01
N ILE A 50 -13.09 8.21 5.68
CA ILE A 50 -11.92 8.95 5.17
C ILE A 50 -10.76 8.92 6.17
N ALA A 51 -11.02 9.18 7.46
CA ALA A 51 -9.99 9.16 8.49
C ALA A 51 -9.40 7.75 8.67
N GLN A 52 -10.23 6.71 8.67
CA GLN A 52 -9.80 5.31 8.73
C GLN A 52 -8.93 4.94 7.53
N ALA A 53 -9.31 5.38 6.33
CA ALA A 53 -8.50 5.19 5.13
C ALA A 53 -7.13 5.84 5.29
N ALA A 54 -7.08 7.12 5.72
CA ALA A 54 -5.82 7.83 5.93
C ALA A 54 -4.89 7.13 6.94
N VAL A 55 -5.45 6.57 8.03
CA VAL A 55 -4.69 5.77 9.00
C VAL A 55 -4.16 4.49 8.37
N ALA A 56 -4.99 3.74 7.64
CA ALA A 56 -4.58 2.50 7.00
C ALA A 56 -3.41 2.72 6.03
N PHE A 57 -3.53 3.67 5.09
CA PHE A 57 -2.45 4.01 4.15
C PHE A 57 -1.22 4.61 4.84
N GLY A 58 -1.40 5.26 6.00
CA GLY A 58 -0.29 5.76 6.81
C GLY A 58 0.53 4.65 7.46
N ILE A 59 -0.12 3.56 7.89
CA ILE A 59 0.53 2.38 8.47
C ILE A 59 1.41 1.69 7.42
N ASP A 60 0.89 1.52 6.20
CA ASP A 60 1.64 0.95 5.06
C ASP A 60 2.89 1.78 4.69
N GLY A 61 2.96 3.05 5.10
CA GLY A 61 4.14 3.89 4.88
C GLY A 61 5.28 3.64 5.90
N VAL A 62 4.99 2.97 7.01
CA VAL A 62 5.92 2.82 8.14
C VAL A 62 6.26 1.38 8.50
N ASP A 63 5.52 0.40 7.99
CA ASP A 63 5.73 -1.04 8.15
C ASP A 63 7.18 -1.48 7.90
N GLY A 64 7.82 -1.04 6.81
CA GLY A 64 9.19 -1.39 6.46
C GLY A 64 10.19 -0.77 7.43
N THR A 65 9.86 0.38 8.03
CA THR A 65 10.67 0.95 9.12
C THR A 65 10.56 0.10 10.38
N ILE A 66 9.38 -0.45 10.66
CA ILE A 66 9.15 -1.34 11.79
C ILE A 66 9.85 -2.69 11.58
N ALA A 67 9.78 -3.26 10.38
CA ALA A 67 10.53 -4.46 10.00
C ALA A 67 12.04 -4.28 10.19
N ARG A 68 12.60 -3.15 9.73
CA ARG A 68 14.02 -2.81 9.93
C ARG A 68 14.38 -2.62 11.40
N LYS A 69 13.57 -1.89 12.17
CA LYS A 69 13.82 -1.62 13.60
C LYS A 69 13.74 -2.88 14.46
N THR A 70 12.88 -3.82 14.09
CA THR A 70 12.71 -5.10 14.80
C THR A 70 13.68 -6.17 14.31
N GLY A 71 14.38 -5.92 13.21
CA GLY A 71 15.30 -6.87 12.58
C GLY A 71 14.58 -8.06 11.95
N THR A 72 13.36 -7.86 11.43
CA THR A 72 12.48 -8.92 10.91
C THR A 72 12.15 -8.79 9.41
N THR A 73 12.88 -7.97 8.66
CA THR A 73 12.75 -7.84 7.20
C THR A 73 12.84 -9.22 6.52
N SER A 74 11.94 -9.49 5.57
CA SER A 74 11.92 -10.77 4.83
C SER A 74 11.27 -10.65 3.46
N ASP A 75 11.69 -11.48 2.50
CA ASP A 75 11.09 -11.55 1.16
C ASP A 75 9.58 -11.86 1.21
N LYS A 76 9.15 -12.67 2.19
CA LYS A 76 7.72 -12.98 2.38
C LYS A 76 6.92 -11.76 2.80
N GLY A 77 7.45 -10.98 3.75
CA GLY A 77 6.83 -9.73 4.18
C GLY A 77 6.67 -8.77 2.99
N GLU A 78 7.72 -8.61 2.18
CA GLU A 78 7.67 -7.77 0.98
C GLU A 78 6.63 -8.25 -0.05
N VAL A 79 6.46 -9.56 -0.22
CA VAL A 79 5.43 -10.12 -1.10
C VAL A 79 4.02 -9.89 -0.54
N ILE A 80 3.81 -10.09 0.76
CA ILE A 80 2.51 -9.88 1.43
C ILE A 80 2.08 -8.42 1.28
N ASP A 81 2.96 -7.48 1.62
CA ASP A 81 2.72 -6.04 1.49
C ASP A 81 2.39 -5.67 0.03
N ALA A 82 3.26 -6.05 -0.92
CA ALA A 82 3.08 -5.70 -2.33
C ALA A 82 1.79 -6.27 -2.96
N VAL A 83 1.31 -7.43 -2.48
CA VAL A 83 0.03 -8.01 -2.91
C VAL A 83 -1.13 -7.28 -2.23
N GLY A 84 -1.05 -7.08 -0.92
CA GLY A 84 -2.06 -6.36 -0.14
C GLY A 84 -2.32 -4.96 -0.68
N ASP A 85 -1.26 -4.20 -0.97
CA ASP A 85 -1.32 -2.87 -1.56
C ASP A 85 -2.08 -2.80 -2.87
N LYS A 86 -1.84 -3.76 -3.77
CA LYS A 86 -2.56 -3.81 -5.06
C LYS A 86 -4.04 -4.10 -4.87
N ILE A 87 -4.38 -5.00 -3.95
CA ILE A 87 -5.77 -5.32 -3.64
C ILE A 87 -6.47 -4.12 -3.02
N LYS A 88 -5.87 -3.48 -2.00
CA LYS A 88 -6.39 -2.25 -1.37
C LYS A 88 -6.62 -1.18 -2.41
N LEU A 89 -5.61 -0.85 -3.20
CA LEU A 89 -5.70 0.20 -4.22
C LEU A 89 -6.80 -0.10 -5.24
N GLY A 90 -6.85 -1.32 -5.77
CA GLY A 90 -7.89 -1.72 -6.72
C GLY A 90 -9.29 -1.59 -6.11
N TYR A 91 -9.46 -2.02 -4.85
CA TYR A 91 -10.73 -1.93 -4.14
C TYR A 91 -11.19 -0.48 -3.95
N TYR A 92 -10.29 0.41 -3.53
CA TYR A 92 -10.58 1.84 -3.40
C TYR A 92 -10.99 2.46 -4.72
N LEU A 93 -10.28 2.16 -5.81
CA LEU A 93 -10.62 2.68 -7.13
C LEU A 93 -12.02 2.23 -7.57
N LEU A 94 -12.38 0.96 -7.31
CA LEU A 94 -13.71 0.44 -7.60
C LEU A 94 -14.80 1.12 -6.77
N LYS A 95 -14.56 1.34 -5.47
CA LYS A 95 -15.52 2.01 -4.58
C LYS A 95 -15.70 3.48 -4.94
N ILE A 96 -14.61 4.19 -5.23
CA ILE A 96 -14.66 5.60 -5.69
C ILE A 96 -15.42 5.70 -7.01
N TRP A 97 -15.16 4.80 -7.97
CA TRP A 97 -15.85 4.77 -9.26
C TRP A 97 -17.34 4.46 -9.11
N GLY A 98 -17.66 3.36 -8.41
CA GLY A 98 -19.02 2.87 -8.24
C GLY A 98 -19.89 3.81 -7.41
N GLY A 99 -19.31 4.44 -6.39
CA GLY A 99 -19.98 5.44 -5.55
C GLY A 99 -20.02 6.84 -6.15
N GLY A 100 -19.36 7.08 -7.30
CA GLY A 100 -19.29 8.41 -7.90
C GLY A 100 -18.63 9.46 -6.99
N LEU A 101 -17.64 9.03 -6.19
CA LEU A 101 -16.99 9.87 -5.18
C LEU A 101 -15.95 10.82 -5.77
N ALA A 102 -15.49 10.53 -6.99
CA ALA A 102 -14.65 11.41 -7.78
C ALA A 102 -15.20 11.53 -9.22
N PRO A 103 -14.88 12.62 -9.95
CA PRO A 103 -15.30 12.78 -11.34
C PRO A 103 -14.77 11.65 -12.21
N LYS A 104 -15.65 10.97 -12.95
CA LYS A 104 -15.29 9.86 -13.85
C LYS A 104 -14.15 10.22 -14.82
N PRO A 105 -14.07 11.42 -15.42
CA PRO A 105 -12.95 11.78 -16.30
C PRO A 105 -11.58 11.70 -15.61
N ILE A 106 -11.49 12.09 -14.32
CA ILE A 106 -10.25 11.99 -13.54
C ILE A 106 -9.87 10.51 -13.35
N MET A 107 -10.84 9.68 -12.97
CA MET A 107 -10.63 8.24 -12.77
C MET A 107 -10.21 7.54 -14.06
N VAL A 108 -10.81 7.89 -15.21
CA VAL A 108 -10.42 7.38 -16.52
C VAL A 108 -8.97 7.76 -16.84
N GLY A 109 -8.59 9.03 -16.63
CA GLY A 109 -7.21 9.49 -16.88
C GLY A 109 -6.17 8.73 -16.04
N ILE A 110 -6.46 8.55 -14.73
CA ILE A 110 -5.63 7.74 -13.83
C ILE A 110 -5.53 6.30 -14.30
N GLY A 111 -6.68 5.68 -14.63
CA GLY A 111 -6.77 4.30 -15.10
C GLY A 111 -5.99 4.08 -16.39
N MET A 112 -6.11 4.99 -17.37
CA MET A 112 -5.38 4.93 -18.63
C MET A 112 -3.87 5.01 -18.41
N GLN A 113 -3.39 5.96 -17.59
CA GLN A 113 -1.96 6.10 -17.31
C GLN A 113 -1.39 4.85 -16.63
N ASN A 114 -2.09 4.31 -15.61
CA ASN A 114 -1.64 3.11 -14.91
C ASN A 114 -1.69 1.88 -15.79
N THR A 115 -2.70 1.77 -16.66
CA THR A 115 -2.81 0.69 -17.65
C THR A 115 -1.67 0.76 -18.66
N ALA A 116 -1.36 1.94 -19.19
CA ALA A 116 -0.21 2.13 -20.10
C ALA A 116 1.11 1.72 -19.42
N ASN A 117 1.35 2.17 -18.19
CA ASN A 117 2.53 1.78 -17.41
C ASN A 117 2.62 0.26 -17.20
N ALA A 118 1.48 -0.38 -16.89
CA ALA A 118 1.41 -1.83 -16.71
C ALA A 118 1.68 -2.59 -18.01
N ILE A 119 1.10 -2.16 -19.14
CA ILE A 119 1.33 -2.76 -20.46
C ILE A 119 2.80 -2.63 -20.86
N ILE A 120 3.42 -1.45 -20.70
CA ILE A 120 4.84 -1.24 -21.01
C ILE A 120 5.72 -2.16 -20.16
N THR A 121 5.45 -2.22 -18.86
CA THR A 121 6.21 -3.08 -17.93
C THR A 121 6.02 -4.57 -18.27
N ALA A 122 4.81 -4.98 -18.60
CA ALA A 122 4.51 -6.36 -18.97
C ALA A 122 5.19 -6.73 -20.29
N TYR A 123 5.09 -5.86 -21.31
CA TYR A 123 5.73 -6.04 -22.60
C TYR A 123 7.25 -6.20 -22.47
N ASP A 124 7.90 -5.35 -21.68
CA ASP A 124 9.34 -5.45 -21.42
C ASP A 124 9.72 -6.78 -20.76
N ARG A 125 8.94 -7.23 -19.76
CA ARG A 125 9.19 -8.49 -19.05
C ARG A 125 9.00 -9.74 -19.91
N VAL A 126 8.04 -9.73 -20.85
CA VAL A 126 7.80 -10.88 -21.74
C VAL A 126 8.72 -10.87 -22.95
N SER A 127 9.19 -9.70 -23.39
CA SER A 127 9.96 -9.56 -24.63
C SER A 127 11.47 -9.64 -24.42
N ASN A 128 11.96 -9.34 -23.20
CA ASN A 128 13.40 -9.29 -22.91
C ASN A 128 13.81 -10.38 -21.91
N LYS A 129 14.89 -11.11 -22.21
CA LYS A 129 15.50 -12.09 -21.27
C LYS A 129 15.96 -11.45 -19.97
N THR A 130 16.38 -10.18 -20.06
CA THR A 130 16.71 -9.33 -18.92
C THR A 130 15.81 -8.09 -19.01
N PRO A 131 14.76 -7.99 -18.18
CA PRO A 131 13.89 -6.81 -18.15
C PRO A 131 14.72 -5.53 -17.97
N LYS A 132 14.33 -4.47 -18.66
CA LYS A 132 14.97 -3.14 -18.60
C LYS A 132 14.16 -2.14 -17.80
N VAL A 133 12.84 -2.33 -17.70
CA VAL A 133 11.93 -1.49 -16.94
C VAL A 133 11.88 -2.01 -15.51
N HIS A 134 12.53 -1.28 -14.61
CA HIS A 134 12.52 -1.55 -13.17
C HIS A 134 11.77 -0.45 -12.41
N PRO A 135 11.14 -0.77 -11.26
CA PRO A 135 10.55 0.23 -10.40
C PRO A 135 11.62 1.20 -9.90
N ASP A 136 11.54 2.46 -10.30
CA ASP A 136 12.39 3.53 -9.79
C ASP A 136 11.70 4.32 -8.67
N ILE A 137 12.49 5.02 -7.86
CA ILE A 137 11.96 5.79 -6.73
C ILE A 137 11.04 6.94 -7.15
N ASN A 138 11.28 7.56 -8.31
CA ASN A 138 10.44 8.64 -8.82
C ASN A 138 9.12 8.08 -9.37
N GLY A 139 9.14 6.94 -10.04
CA GLY A 139 7.93 6.21 -10.44
C GLY A 139 7.03 5.87 -9.26
N LYS A 140 7.60 5.31 -8.18
CA LYS A 140 6.86 5.03 -6.93
C LYS A 140 6.26 6.31 -6.33
N ARG A 141 7.04 7.39 -6.25
CA ARG A 141 6.56 8.70 -5.76
C ARG A 141 5.48 9.30 -6.66
N GLY A 142 5.54 9.08 -7.97
CA GLY A 142 4.53 9.54 -8.91
C GLY A 142 3.17 8.89 -8.65
N ILE A 143 3.15 7.57 -8.46
CA ILE A 143 1.94 6.83 -8.11
C ILE A 143 1.39 7.29 -6.76
N LEU A 144 2.24 7.47 -5.75
CA LEU A 144 1.82 7.99 -4.44
C LEU A 144 1.15 9.37 -4.57
N LYS A 145 1.75 10.30 -5.32
CA LYS A 145 1.17 11.63 -5.55
C LYS A 145 -0.18 11.56 -6.27
N GLN A 146 -0.33 10.64 -7.23
CA GLN A 146 -1.59 10.42 -7.92
C GLN A 146 -2.68 9.93 -6.95
N GLN A 147 -2.35 8.97 -6.08
CA GLN A 147 -3.26 8.47 -5.05
C GLN A 147 -3.65 9.56 -4.05
N LEU A 148 -2.68 10.34 -3.56
CA LEU A 148 -2.93 11.47 -2.66
C LEU A 148 -3.82 12.53 -3.32
N GLY A 149 -3.55 12.88 -4.58
CA GLY A 149 -4.37 13.82 -5.35
C GLY A 149 -5.81 13.34 -5.50
N LEU A 150 -6.02 12.06 -5.81
CA LEU A 150 -7.36 11.47 -5.87
C LEU A 150 -8.05 11.48 -4.51
N GLY A 151 -7.35 11.08 -3.45
CA GLY A 151 -7.88 11.10 -2.08
C GLY A 151 -8.31 12.50 -1.65
N LEU A 152 -7.48 13.52 -1.87
CA LEU A 152 -7.81 14.91 -1.60
C LEU A 152 -8.99 15.42 -2.44
N ASN A 153 -9.13 14.96 -3.68
CA ASN A 153 -10.28 15.29 -4.52
C ASN A 153 -11.59 14.70 -3.94
N VAL A 154 -11.57 13.43 -3.52
CA VAL A 154 -12.70 12.79 -2.84
C VAL A 154 -13.08 13.56 -1.57
N ILE A 155 -12.10 13.91 -0.73
CA ILE A 155 -12.31 14.68 0.50
C ILE A 155 -12.96 16.03 0.19
N GLY A 156 -12.39 16.79 -0.75
CA GLY A 156 -12.89 18.13 -1.10
C GLY A 156 -14.32 18.11 -1.61
N LEU A 157 -14.67 17.14 -2.47
CA LEU A 157 -16.02 17.01 -3.01
C LEU A 157 -17.04 16.58 -1.97
N ASN A 158 -16.66 15.74 -1.01
CA ASN A 158 -17.56 15.34 0.07
C ASN A 158 -17.80 16.48 1.07
N ILE A 159 -16.78 17.29 1.38
CA ILE A 159 -16.95 18.50 2.20
C ILE A 159 -17.88 19.50 1.50
N GLU A 160 -17.69 19.75 0.20
CA GLU A 160 -18.55 20.66 -0.57
C GLU A 160 -20.02 20.21 -0.55
N LYS A 161 -20.28 18.90 -0.67
CA LYS A 161 -21.63 18.34 -0.57
C LYS A 161 -22.26 18.51 0.82
N SER A 162 -21.49 18.48 1.90
CA SER A 162 -22.02 18.59 3.27
C SER A 162 -22.39 20.02 3.70
N ILE A 163 -21.92 21.04 2.98
CA ILE A 163 -22.10 22.46 3.32
C ILE A 163 -23.13 23.14 2.39
N ARG A 164 -23.57 22.46 1.32
CA ARG A 164 -24.67 22.88 0.44
C ARG A 164 -26.00 22.30 0.89
#